data_AF-A0D977-F1
#
_entry.id   AF-A0D977-F1
#
_cell.length_a   1.000
_cell.length_b   1.000
_cell.length_c   1.000
_cell.angle_alpha   90.00
_cell.angle_beta   90.00
_cell.angle_gamma   90.00
#
_symmetry.space_group_name_H-M   'P 1'
#
loop_
_entity.id
_entity.type
_entity.pdbx_description
1 polymer ?
#
loop_
_entity_poly.entity_id
_entity_poly.type
_entity_poly.pdbx_seq_one_letter_code
_entity_poly.pdbx_strand_id
1 'polypeptide(L)' 'MSFIRVKCYKEQHQFIEQVCLNKQCQANRIYCQQCLQDGDHVAHPKDQKNLFDQKIFQNIDQKSESQSQDYVQ' A
#
# COMPACT_ATOMS: atom_id res chain seq x y z
N MET A 1 8.02 -17.52 -8.76
CA MET A 1 7.61 -16.68 -7.62
C MET A 1 6.12 -16.42 -7.76
N SER A 2 5.30 -16.93 -6.86
CA SER A 2 3.85 -16.68 -6.86
C SER A 2 3.58 -15.42 -6.05
N PHE A 3 3.09 -14.38 -6.70
CA PHE A 3 2.67 -13.14 -6.04
C PHE A 3 1.27 -13.33 -5.47
N ILE A 4 1.08 -13.01 -4.18
CA ILE A 4 -0.26 -12.96 -3.58
C ILE A 4 -1.02 -11.81 -4.25
N ARG A 5 -2.14 -12.13 -4.90
CA ARG A 5 -3.04 -11.14 -5.50
C ARG A 5 -4.20 -10.90 -4.55
N VAL A 6 -4.34 -9.67 -4.06
CA VAL A 6 -5.44 -9.27 -3.18
C VAL A 6 -6.54 -8.63 -4.02
N LYS A 7 -7.77 -9.13 -3.91
CA LYS A 7 -8.93 -8.56 -4.63
C LYS A 7 -9.29 -7.19 -4.04
N CYS A 8 -9.71 -6.25 -4.88
CA CYS A 8 -10.30 -5.00 -4.39
C CYS A 8 -11.57 -5.29 -3.55
N TYR A 9 -11.87 -4.41 -2.59
CA TYR A 9 -13.07 -4.50 -1.76
C TYR A 9 -14.37 -4.26 -2.56
N LYS A 10 -14.30 -3.55 -3.69
CA LYS A 10 -15.41 -3.40 -4.63
C LYS A 10 -15.49 -4.66 -5.49
N GLU A 11 -16.64 -5.36 -5.49
CA GLU A 11 -16.75 -6.69 -6.09
C GLU A 11 -16.44 -6.75 -7.60
N GLN A 12 -16.76 -5.68 -8.33
CA GLN A 12 -16.56 -5.56 -9.78
C GLN A 12 -15.14 -5.11 -10.16
N HIS A 13 -14.34 -4.71 -9.17
CA HIS A 13 -13.00 -4.21 -9.41
C HIS A 13 -12.00 -5.36 -9.49
N GLN A 14 -10.90 -5.09 -10.20
CA GLN A 14 -9.77 -6.01 -10.35
C GLN A 14 -8.93 -6.10 -9.06
N PHE A 15 -7.76 -6.73 -9.15
CA PHE A 15 -6.82 -6.85 -8.04
C PHE A 15 -6.19 -5.51 -7.66
N ILE A 16 -5.83 -5.37 -6.39
CA ILE A 16 -5.08 -4.25 -5.84
C ILE A 16 -3.66 -4.25 -6.42
N GLU A 17 -3.21 -3.08 -6.86
CA GLU A 17 -1.89 -2.91 -7.49
C GLU A 17 -1.19 -1.61 -7.13
N GLN A 18 -1.88 -0.68 -6.46
CA GLN A 18 -1.36 0.61 -6.05
C GLN A 18 -1.42 0.79 -4.54
N VAL A 19 -0.51 1.61 -4.02
CA VAL A 19 -0.48 2.06 -2.64
C VAL A 19 -0.20 3.56 -2.57
N CYS A 20 -0.89 4.25 -1.67
CA CYS A 20 -0.62 5.63 -1.30
C CYS A 20 0.24 5.66 -0.04
N LEU A 21 1.45 6.23 -0.14
CA LEU A 21 2.40 6.35 0.97
C LEU A 21 2.19 7.63 1.81
N ASN A 22 1.23 8.48 1.42
CA ASN A 22 0.94 9.68 2.16
C ASN A 22 0.37 9.32 3.54
N LYS A 23 1.04 9.80 4.61
CA LYS A 23 0.67 9.51 6.00
C LYS A 23 -0.67 10.12 6.41
N GLN A 24 -1.17 11.13 5.67
CA GLN A 24 -2.46 11.77 5.92
C GLN A 24 -3.65 10.92 5.44
N CYS A 25 -3.43 9.95 4.56
CA CYS A 25 -4.48 8.98 4.20
C CYS A 25 -4.79 8.09 5.41
N GLN A 26 -5.91 8.31 6.10
CA GLN A 26 -6.26 7.53 7.29
C GLN A 26 -6.96 6.20 6.97
N ALA A 27 -7.57 6.07 5.78
CA ALA A 27 -8.29 4.86 5.38
C ALA A 27 -7.84 4.37 3.99
N ASN A 28 -7.82 3.04 3.82
CA ASN A 28 -7.59 2.32 2.56
C ASN A 28 -6.47 2.90 1.69
N ARG A 29 -5.22 2.70 2.12
CA ARG A 29 -4.04 3.14 1.38
C ARG A 29 -3.71 2.25 0.18
N ILE A 30 -4.30 1.07 0.09
CA ILE A 30 -4.10 0.14 -1.02
C ILE A 30 -5.37 0.09 -1.88
N TYR A 31 -5.20 0.13 -3.21
CA TYR A 31 -6.32 0.21 -4.14
C TYR A 31 -5.94 -0.35 -5.52
N CYS A 32 -6.94 -0.61 -6.37
CA CYS A 32 -6.75 -1.00 -7.77
C CYS A 32 -6.85 0.22 -8.69
N GLN A 33 -6.42 0.08 -9.95
CA GLN A 33 -6.51 1.18 -10.93
C GLN A 33 -7.95 1.66 -11.17
N GLN A 34 -8.94 0.78 -11.06
CA GLN A 34 -10.34 1.14 -11.29
C GLN A 34 -10.87 2.09 -10.20
N CYS A 35 -10.46 1.93 -8.94
CA CYS A 35 -10.79 2.91 -7.89
C CYS A 35 -10.26 4.31 -8.26
N LEU A 36 -9.05 4.39 -8.82
CA LEU A 36 -8.47 5.66 -9.26
C LEU A 36 -9.27 6.28 -10.42
N GLN A 37 -9.73 5.46 -11.37
CA GLN A 37 -10.56 5.90 -12.50
C GLN A 37 -11.94 6.40 -12.07
N ASP A 38 -12.52 5.79 -11.03
CA ASP A 38 -13.78 6.22 -10.41
C ASP A 38 -13.64 7.57 -9.65
N GLY A 39 -12.41 8.06 -9.46
CA GLY A 39 -12.13 9.27 -8.69
C GLY A 39 -11.77 9.01 -7.23
N ASP A 40 -11.69 7.75 -6.79
CA ASP A 40 -11.18 7.42 -5.44
C ASP A 40 -9.65 7.58 -5.39
N HIS A 41 -9.11 7.95 -4.24
CA HIS A 41 -7.66 8.08 -3.99
C HIS A 41 -6.89 9.12 -4.84
N VAL A 42 -7.57 9.99 -5.61
CA VAL A 42 -6.95 11.02 -6.49
C VAL A 42 -6.26 12.17 -5.75
N ALA A 43 -6.35 12.24 -4.41
CA ALA A 43 -5.88 13.39 -3.63
C ALA A 43 -4.35 13.57 -3.66
N HIS A 44 -3.58 12.47 -3.64
CA HIS A 44 -2.12 12.52 -3.45
C HIS A 44 -1.36 11.79 -4.58
N PRO A 45 -1.49 12.18 -5.86
CA PRO A 45 -0.96 11.43 -7.00
C PRO A 45 0.56 11.20 -6.94
N LYS A 46 1.31 12.13 -6.33
CA LYS A 46 2.76 12.03 -6.16
C LYS A 46 3.20 10.94 -5.18
N ASP A 47 2.34 10.62 -4.21
CA ASP A 47 2.57 9.63 -3.17
C ASP A 47 2.02 8.24 -3.53
N GLN A 48 1.40 8.11 -4.71
CA GLN A 48 0.91 6.85 -5.25
C GLN A 48 2.06 6.06 -5.88
N LYS A 49 2.15 4.77 -5.59
CA LYS A 49 3.20 3.86 -6.08
C LYS A 49 2.64 2.48 -6.40
N ASN A 50 3.29 1.77 -7.32
CA ASN A 50 2.93 0.39 -7.68
C ASN A 50 3.34 -0.57 -6.55
N LEU A 51 2.39 -1.29 -5.97
CA LEU A 51 2.61 -2.20 -4.84
C LEU A 51 3.65 -3.30 -5.11
N PHE A 52 3.92 -3.63 -6.38
CA PHE A 52 4.90 -4.65 -6.76
C PHE A 52 6.27 -4.08 -7.09
N ASP A 53 6.46 -2.75 -7.00
CA ASP A 53 7.79 -2.14 -7.06
C ASP A 53 8.55 -2.42 -5.76
N GLN A 54 9.51 -3.33 -5.85
CA GLN A 54 10.33 -3.77 -4.71
C GLN A 54 11.01 -2.60 -3.98
N LYS A 55 11.26 -1.48 -4.65
CA LYS A 55 11.91 -0.30 -4.06
C LYS A 55 11.08 0.38 -2.96
N ILE A 56 9.76 0.14 -2.93
CA ILE A 56 8.88 0.72 -1.90
C ILE A 56 9.16 0.11 -0.53
N PHE A 57 9.50 -1.18 -0.48
CA PHE A 57 9.71 -1.91 0.78
C PHE A 57 11.17 -1.87 1.26
N GLN A 58 12.12 -1.45 0.41
CA GLN A 58 13.54 -1.40 0.76
C GLN A 58 13.86 -0.52 1.99
N ASN A 59 12.97 0.41 2.34
CA ASN A 59 13.14 1.28 3.51
C ASN A 59 12.37 0.81 4.76
N ILE A 60 11.65 -0.32 4.68
CA ILE A 60 10.86 -0.84 5.81
C ILE A 60 11.73 -1.74 6.71
N ASP A 61 12.61 -2.56 6.12
CA ASP A 61 13.50 -3.45 6.89
C ASP A 61 14.49 -2.71 7.79
N GLN A 62 14.86 -1.46 7.47
CA GLN A 62 15.83 -0.69 8.26
C GLN A 62 15.29 -0.17 9.60
N LYS A 63 13.98 -0.23 9.87
CA LYS A 63 13.39 0.21 11.15
C LYS A 63 12.92 -0.93 12.05
N SER A 64 12.65 -2.10 11.48
CA SER A 64 12.15 -3.25 12.23
C SER A 64 13.16 -3.79 13.24
N GLU A 65 14.47 -3.73 12.93
CA GLU A 65 15.53 -4.17 13.86
C GLU A 65 15.68 -3.26 15.09
N SER A 66 15.12 -2.04 15.06
CA SER A 66 15.21 -1.08 16.17
C SER A 66 14.00 -1.08 17.11
N GLN A 67 12.99 -1.95 16.90
CA GLN A 67 11.80 -2.03 17.75
C GLN A 67 11.68 -3.32 18.58
N SER A 68 12.72 -4.17 18.58
CA SER A 68 12.71 -5.47 19.27
C SER A 68 13.20 -5.43 20.74
N GLN A 69 13.35 -4.26 21.38
CA GLN A 69 13.98 -4.16 22.71
C GLN A 69 13.12 -3.62 23.87
N ASP A 70 11.79 -3.51 23.73
CA ASP A 70 10.94 -3.06 24.85
C ASP A 70 9.65 -3.88 25.03
N TYR A 71 9.79 -5.21 25.18
CA TYR A 71 8.72 -6.01 25.79
C TYR A 71 9.30 -7.16 26.62
N VAL A 72 9.96 -6.79 27.72
CA VAL A 72 10.06 -7.64 28.92
C VAL A 72 9.84 -6.75 30.12
N GLN A 73 8.63 -6.80 30.70
CA GLN A 73 8.40 -6.86 32.14
C GLN A 73 6.95 -7.24 32.42
#